data_AF-A0A838F4N4-F1
#
_entry.id   AF-A0A838F4N4-F1
#
_cell.length_a   1.000
_cell.length_b   1.000
_cell.length_c   1.000
_cell.angle_alpha   90.00
_cell.angle_beta   90.00
_cell.angle_gamma   90.00
#
_symmetry.space_group_name_H-M   'P 1'
#
loop_
_entity.id
_entity.type
_entity.pdbx_description
1 polymer ?
#
loop_
_entity_poly.entity_id
_entity_poly.type
_entity_poly.pdbx_seq_one_letter_code
_entity_poly.pdbx_strand_id
1 'polypeptide(L)'
;TYDHTVYLRQLLKDKPFVLVTSALHMPRSMGLFLKAGYKPIPAPTAHLLTGEYSLFNMKVPFARGDNLEAIDLWSTEFFGIILAKLKGRI
;
A
#
# COMPACT_ATOMS: atom_id res chain seq x y z
N THR A 1 -0.51 7.32 -7.93
CA THR A 1 -1.57 7.19 -6.89
C THR A 1 -2.17 8.50 -6.44
N TYR A 2 -1.36 9.53 -6.12
CA TYR A 2 -1.89 10.81 -5.62
C TYR A 2 -2.83 11.48 -6.63
N ASP A 3 -2.45 11.53 -7.91
CA ASP A 3 -3.27 12.20 -8.93
C ASP A 3 -4.63 11.53 -9.13
N HIS A 4 -4.74 10.23 -8.82
CA HIS A 4 -5.99 9.48 -8.97
C HIS A 4 -7.07 10.03 -8.04
N THR A 5 -6.72 10.45 -6.82
CA THR A 5 -7.68 10.98 -5.86
C THR A 5 -8.25 12.33 -6.29
N VAL A 6 -7.49 13.10 -7.06
CA VAL A 6 -7.90 14.40 -7.63
C VAL A 6 -8.89 14.22 -8.77
N TYR A 7 -8.64 13.29 -9.70
CA TYR A 7 -9.48 13.08 -10.88
C TYR A 7 -10.72 12.21 -10.64
N LEU A 8 -10.71 11.35 -9.61
CA LEU A 8 -11.82 10.43 -9.34
C LEU A 8 -13.11 11.11 -8.89
N ARG A 9 -13.05 12.37 -8.44
CA ARG A 9 -14.23 13.09 -7.90
C ARG A 9 -15.32 13.27 -8.95
N GLN A 10 -14.92 13.54 -10.19
CA GLN A 10 -15.86 13.73 -11.31
C GLN A 10 -16.46 12.40 -11.78
N LEU A 11 -15.72 11.29 -11.61
CA LEU A 11 -16.10 9.97 -12.09
C LEU A 11 -17.02 9.24 -11.09
N LEU A 12 -16.70 9.31 -9.80
CA LEU A 12 -17.37 8.52 -8.76
C LEU A 12 -18.71 9.10 -8.32
N LYS A 13 -18.90 10.43 -8.36
CA LYS A 13 -20.14 11.10 -7.91
C LYS A 13 -20.64 10.56 -6.55
N ASP A 14 -19.73 10.43 -5.58
CA ASP A 14 -19.98 9.90 -4.23
C ASP A 14 -20.48 8.44 -4.14
N LYS A 15 -20.39 7.67 -5.23
CA LYS A 15 -20.70 6.24 -5.19
C LYS A 15 -19.62 5.46 -4.42
N PRO A 16 -20.00 4.41 -3.67
CA PRO A 16 -19.04 3.50 -3.08
C PRO A 16 -18.25 2.77 -4.18
N PHE A 17 -16.96 2.54 -3.93
CA PHE A 17 -16.09 1.84 -4.87
C PHE A 17 -15.09 0.96 -4.13
N VAL A 18 -14.59 -0.04 -4.84
CA VAL A 18 -13.55 -0.96 -4.38
C VAL A 18 -12.20 -0.43 -4.84
N LEU A 19 -11.25 -0.31 -3.91
CA LEU A 19 -9.89 0.11 -4.20
C LEU A 19 -9.00 -1.11 -4.36
N VAL A 20 -8.73 -1.46 -5.62
CA VAL A 20 -7.86 -2.58 -6.01
C VAL A 20 -6.43 -2.07 -6.19
N THR A 21 -5.49 -2.60 -5.42
CA THR A 21 -4.05 -2.34 -5.57
C THR A 21 -3.24 -3.47 -4.93
N SER A 22 -1.92 -3.47 -5.08
CA SER A 22 -1.09 -4.47 -4.40
C SER A 22 -1.20 -4.33 -2.88
N ALA A 23 -1.13 -5.43 -2.15
CA ALA A 23 -1.24 -5.46 -0.70
C ALA A 23 -0.20 -4.55 -0.04
N LEU A 24 1.00 -4.47 -0.63
CA LEU A 24 2.09 -3.60 -0.20
C LEU A 24 1.76 -2.11 -0.38
N HIS A 25 1.13 -1.72 -1.49
CA HIS A 25 0.73 -0.33 -1.72
C HIS A 25 -0.60 0.05 -1.05
N MET A 26 -1.30 -0.91 -0.44
CA MET A 26 -2.63 -0.71 0.13
C MET A 26 -2.64 0.35 1.25
N PRO A 27 -1.72 0.34 2.24
CA PRO A 27 -1.75 1.31 3.33
C PRO A 27 -1.61 2.75 2.84
N ARG A 28 -0.66 3.01 1.93
CA ARG A 28 -0.44 4.34 1.35
C ARG A 28 -1.62 4.78 0.49
N SER A 29 -2.16 3.87 -0.32
CA SER A 29 -3.30 4.18 -1.19
C SER A 29 -4.54 4.50 -0.36
N MET A 30 -4.87 3.69 0.66
CA MET A 30 -5.95 3.98 1.59
C MET A 30 -5.77 5.35 2.25
N GLY A 31 -4.57 5.67 2.75
CA GLY A 31 -4.28 6.97 3.37
C GLY A 31 -4.57 8.16 2.45
N LEU A 32 -4.16 8.07 1.18
CA LEU A 32 -4.43 9.11 0.18
C LEU A 32 -5.93 9.29 -0.09
N PHE A 33 -6.67 8.18 -0.22
CA PHE A 33 -8.11 8.23 -0.51
C PHE A 33 -8.93 8.72 0.70
N LEU A 34 -8.59 8.27 1.91
CA LEU A 34 -9.21 8.73 3.15
C LEU A 34 -8.98 10.23 3.36
N LYS A 35 -7.75 10.72 3.14
CA LYS A 35 -7.44 12.15 3.27
C LYS A 35 -8.16 13.02 2.23
N ALA A 36 -8.38 12.48 1.04
CA ALA A 36 -9.17 13.13 0.00
C ALA A 36 -10.70 13.08 0.25
N GLY A 37 -11.15 12.47 1.36
CA GLY A 37 -12.56 12.42 1.78
C GLY A 37 -13.35 11.24 1.24
N TYR A 38 -12.71 10.27 0.58
CA TYR A 38 -13.37 9.06 0.09
C TYR A 38 -13.50 7.99 1.16
N LYS A 39 -14.44 7.05 0.95
CA LYS A 39 -14.64 5.85 1.79
C LYS A 39 -14.50 4.56 0.95
N PRO A 40 -13.30 4.24 0.43
CA PRO A 40 -13.09 3.05 -0.40
C PRO A 40 -13.20 1.75 0.40
N ILE A 41 -13.66 0.69 -0.25
CA ILE A 41 -13.60 -0.69 0.26
C ILE A 41 -12.25 -1.29 -0.21
N PRO A 42 -11.34 -1.69 0.70
CA PRO A 42 -10.04 -2.20 0.29
C PRO A 42 -10.15 -3.58 -0.37
N ALA A 43 -9.46 -3.77 -1.49
CA ALA A 43 -9.28 -5.06 -2.15
C ALA A 43 -7.78 -5.26 -2.50
N PRO A 44 -6.95 -5.61 -1.49
CA PRO A 44 -5.54 -5.86 -1.73
C PRO A 44 -5.34 -7.08 -2.65
N THR A 45 -4.36 -6.99 -3.52
CA THR A 45 -3.97 -8.04 -4.49
C THR A 45 -2.46 -8.28 -4.41
N ALA A 46 -1.90 -9.23 -5.17
CA ALA A 46 -0.45 -9.49 -5.19
C ALA A 46 0.15 -9.61 -3.78
N HIS A 47 -0.41 -10.51 -2.96
CA HIS A 47 0.11 -10.82 -1.64
C HIS A 47 1.46 -11.54 -1.80
N LEU A 48 2.55 -10.77 -1.86
CA LEU A 48 3.92 -11.30 -1.97
C LEU A 48 4.41 -11.96 -0.67
N LEU A 49 3.79 -11.62 0.46
CA LEU A 49 4.12 -12.13 1.79
C LEU A 49 2.87 -12.80 2.41
N THR A 50 2.51 -13.98 1.93
CA THR A 50 1.52 -14.85 2.60
C THR A 50 2.25 -15.76 3.59
N GLY A 51 2.40 -15.31 4.84
CA GLY A 51 3.02 -16.12 5.91
C GLY A 51 3.05 -15.40 7.25
N GLU A 52 3.05 -16.16 8.36
CA GLU A 52 3.34 -15.61 9.69
C GLU A 52 4.84 -15.34 9.82
N TYR A 53 5.25 -14.10 9.61
CA TYR A 53 6.61 -13.66 9.86
C TYR A 53 6.74 -13.25 11.34
N SER A 54 7.08 -14.23 12.18
CA SER A 54 7.55 -13.95 13.54
C SER A 54 9.05 -13.68 13.50
N LEU A 55 9.50 -12.62 14.17
CA LEU A 55 10.93 -12.31 14.39
C LEU A 55 11.70 -13.51 14.98
N PHE A 56 11.00 -14.40 15.69
CA PHE A 56 11.58 -15.57 16.35
C PHE A 56 11.41 -16.88 15.56
N ASN A 57 10.68 -16.88 14.44
CA ASN A 57 10.44 -18.08 13.64
C ASN A 57 11.27 -18.06 12.36
N MET A 58 12.58 -17.81 12.53
CA MET A 58 13.57 -17.70 11.46
C MET A 58 13.86 -19.08 10.86
N LYS A 59 12.89 -19.63 10.11
CA LYS A 59 13.16 -20.78 9.25
C LYS A 59 14.02 -20.30 8.08
N VAL A 60 15.30 -20.69 8.17
CA VAL A 60 16.37 -20.65 7.16
C VAL A 60 17.19 -19.34 7.10
N PRO A 61 18.54 -19.38 7.31
CA PRO A 61 19.43 -18.22 7.28
C PRO A 61 19.97 -17.92 5.86
N PHE A 62 19.28 -18.37 4.82
CA PHE A 62 19.67 -18.09 3.44
C PHE A 62 18.70 -17.09 2.82
N ALA A 63 19.24 -16.04 2.21
CA ALA A 63 18.48 -15.08 1.43
C ALA A 63 17.81 -15.83 0.26
N ARG A 64 16.52 -16.14 0.39
CA ARG A 64 15.69 -16.45 -0.78
C ARG A 64 15.63 -15.18 -1.62
N GLY A 65 15.86 -15.25 -2.94
CA GLY A 65 15.84 -14.07 -3.82
C GLY A 65 14.56 -13.24 -3.65
N ASP A 66 13.44 -13.93 -3.43
CA ASP A 66 12.12 -13.34 -3.15
C ASP A 66 12.12 -12.40 -1.91
N ASN A 67 12.97 -12.64 -0.91
CA ASN A 67 13.07 -11.81 0.29
C ASN A 67 13.86 -10.51 0.02
N LEU A 68 14.82 -10.52 -0.89
CA LEU A 68 15.57 -9.31 -1.30
C LEU A 68 14.67 -8.39 -2.11
N GLU A 69 13.88 -8.94 -3.03
CA GLU A 69 12.88 -8.19 -3.79
C GLU A 69 11.78 -7.63 -2.87
N ALA A 70 11.33 -8.41 -1.88
CA ALA A 70 10.36 -7.94 -0.88
C ALA A 70 10.90 -6.80 -0.01
N ILE A 71 12.18 -6.84 0.39
CA ILE A 71 12.82 -5.76 1.15
C ILE A 71 12.96 -4.51 0.29
N ASP A 72 13.33 -4.63 -0.98
CA ASP A 72 13.50 -3.48 -1.89
C ASP A 72 12.13 -2.81 -2.19
N LEU A 73 11.08 -3.61 -2.36
CA LEU A 73 9.71 -3.12 -2.52
C LEU A 73 9.16 -2.49 -1.23
N TRP A 74 9.49 -3.08 -0.07
CA TRP A 74 9.10 -2.52 1.22
C TRP A 74 9.83 -1.20 1.51
N SER A 75 11.10 -1.10 1.14
CA SER A 75 11.93 0.09 1.33
C SER A 75 11.37 1.28 0.55
N THR A 76 11.07 1.07 -0.74
CA THR A 76 10.48 2.12 -1.59
C THR A 76 9.11 2.56 -1.09
N GLU A 77 8.28 1.64 -0.59
CA GLU A 77 6.98 1.98 -0.01
C GLU A 77 7.10 2.67 1.35
N PHE A 78 8.05 2.26 2.20
CA PHE A 78 8.33 2.88 3.49
C PHE A 78 8.79 4.33 3.31
N PHE A 79 9.72 4.59 2.39
CA PHE A 79 10.11 5.96 2.03
C PHE A 79 8.96 6.74 1.40
N GLY A 80 8.12 6.08 0.59
CA GLY A 80 6.91 6.67 0.03
C GLY A 80 5.92 7.14 1.10
N ILE A 81 5.72 6.35 2.16
CA ILE A 81 4.88 6.71 3.31
C ILE A 81 5.52 7.86 4.09
N ILE A 82 6.82 7.80 4.37
CA ILE A 82 7.54 8.87 5.09
C ILE A 82 7.44 10.19 4.33
N LEU A 83 7.72 10.20 3.02
CA LEU A 83 7.64 11.40 2.20
C LEU A 83 6.21 11.93 2.12
N ALA A 84 5.22 11.04 2.03
CA ALA A 84 3.82 11.43 2.01
C ALA A 84 3.38 12.05 3.34
N LYS A 85 3.87 11.55 4.50
CA LYS A 85 3.67 12.17 5.81
C LYS A 85 4.36 13.53 5.91
N LEU A 86 5.63 13.64 5.50
CA LEU A 86 6.39 14.89 5.52
C LEU A 86 5.77 15.97 4.62
N LYS A 87 5.20 15.58 3.47
CA LYS A 87 4.47 16.49 2.58
C LYS A 87 3.04 16.78 3.05
N GLY A 88 2.60 16.25 4.20
CA GLY A 88 1.24 16.42 4.70
C GLY A 88 0.17 15.84 3.77
N ARG A 89 0.50 14.82 2.97
CA ARG A 89 -0.41 14.16 2.01
C ARG A 89 -1.10 12.91 2.56
N ILE A 90 -0.59 12.37 3.66
CA ILE A 90 -1.25 11.38 4.52
C ILE A 90 -1.20 11.96 5.92
#